data_AF-A0A9P7RV83-F1
#
_entry.id   AF-A0A9P7RV83-F1
#
_cell.length_a   1.000
_cell.length_b   1.000
_cell.length_c   1.000
_cell.angle_alpha   90.00
_cell.angle_beta   90.00
_cell.angle_gamma   90.00
#
_symmetry.space_group_name_H-M   'P 1'
#
loop_
_entity.id
_entity.type
_entity.pdbx_description
1 polymer ?
#
loop_
_entity_poly.entity_id
_entity_poly.type
_entity_poly.pdbx_seq_one_letter_code
_entity_poly.pdbx_strand_id
1 'polypeptide(L)'
;MSAQATVSTTTRPLSEVPSIHAQLFEAKARKGLSFDAIAKELGRDEVWVASAFYGQAKFTAEELEKLSTFLEVAHADLQAGLGEHWWPHRGLGPTPPSDPVIYRLYEGVIVYGTPIKAVLHEKVNFTTAWRLLQREFFFLLIFQ
;
A
#
# COMPACT_ATOMS: atom_id res chain seq x y z
N MET A 1 -24.98 7.10 -7.79
CA MET A 1 -25.13 6.74 -6.37
C MET A 1 -25.28 5.23 -6.29
N SER A 2 -24.18 4.51 -6.08
CA SER A 2 -24.15 3.05 -5.96
C SER A 2 -24.49 2.68 -4.52
N ALA A 3 -25.79 2.49 -4.25
CA ALA A 3 -26.26 1.89 -3.02
C ALA A 3 -25.68 0.46 -2.94
N GLN A 4 -24.82 0.23 -1.95
CA GLN A 4 -24.14 -1.04 -1.62
C GLN A 4 -23.08 -1.50 -2.64
N ALA A 5 -21.92 -0.85 -2.61
CA ALA A 5 -20.69 -1.50 -3.07
C ALA A 5 -20.21 -2.46 -1.96
N THR A 6 -20.24 -3.76 -2.23
CA THR A 6 -19.74 -4.82 -1.35
C THR A 6 -18.52 -5.46 -1.98
N VAL A 7 -17.48 -5.70 -1.18
CA VAL A 7 -16.23 -6.30 -1.68
C VAL A 7 -16.03 -7.70 -1.09
N SER A 8 -15.59 -8.66 -1.90
CA SER A 8 -15.32 -10.03 -1.43
C SER A 8 -14.10 -10.06 -0.52
N THR A 9 -14.30 -10.37 0.76
CA THR A 9 -13.22 -10.55 1.74
C THR A 9 -12.60 -11.95 1.70
N THR A 10 -13.23 -12.90 1.01
CA THR A 10 -12.74 -14.30 0.92
C THR A 10 -11.76 -14.52 -0.23
N THR A 11 -11.66 -13.55 -1.14
CA THR A 11 -10.79 -13.65 -2.32
C THR A 11 -9.50 -12.83 -2.13
N ARG A 12 -8.39 -13.35 -2.64
CA ARG A 12 -7.13 -12.60 -2.68
C ARG A 12 -7.27 -11.32 -3.51
N PRO A 13 -6.59 -10.22 -3.13
CA PRO A 13 -5.66 -10.10 -1.99
C PRO A 13 -6.34 -9.83 -0.64
N LEU A 14 -7.66 -9.57 -0.62
CA LEU A 14 -8.36 -9.09 0.58
C LEU A 14 -8.52 -10.13 1.68
N SER A 15 -8.45 -11.42 1.34
CA SER A 15 -8.43 -12.51 2.31
C SER A 15 -7.20 -12.54 3.21
N GLU A 16 -6.14 -11.81 2.86
CA GLU A 16 -4.86 -11.80 3.59
C GLU A 16 -4.65 -10.54 4.42
N VAL A 17 -5.59 -9.59 4.38
CA VAL A 17 -5.56 -8.35 5.16
C VAL A 17 -6.75 -8.29 6.11
N PRO A 18 -6.65 -7.51 7.21
CA PRO A 18 -7.78 -7.32 8.13
C PRO A 18 -9.04 -6.80 7.42
N SER A 19 -10.22 -7.20 7.90
CA SER A 19 -11.51 -6.87 7.29
C SER A 19 -11.81 -5.36 7.20
N ILE A 20 -11.20 -4.55 8.06
CA ILE A 20 -11.27 -3.07 8.02
C ILE A 20 -10.83 -2.51 6.66
N HIS A 21 -9.88 -3.17 5.97
CA HIS A 21 -9.46 -2.77 4.63
C HIS A 21 -10.58 -2.94 3.60
N ALA A 22 -11.41 -3.99 3.73
CA ALA A 22 -12.56 -4.16 2.87
C ALA A 22 -13.57 -3.01 3.05
N GLN A 23 -13.79 -2.55 4.29
CA GLN A 23 -14.64 -1.40 4.57
C GLN A 23 -14.12 -0.11 3.89
N LEU A 24 -12.79 0.10 3.85
CA LEU A 24 -12.19 1.20 3.10
C LEU A 24 -12.47 1.11 1.59
N PHE A 25 -12.33 -0.08 1.00
CA PHE A 25 -12.64 -0.30 -0.42
C PHE A 25 -14.13 -0.09 -0.73
N GLU A 26 -15.02 -0.57 0.14
CA GLU A 26 -16.45 -0.36 0.03
C GLU A 26 -16.81 1.11 0.12
N ALA A 27 -16.24 1.85 1.08
CA ALA A 27 -16.47 3.28 1.23
C ALA A 27 -15.97 4.07 0.01
N LYS A 28 -14.76 3.76 -0.48
CA LYS A 28 -14.20 4.32 -1.72
C LYS A 28 -15.14 4.05 -2.91
N ALA A 29 -15.67 2.83 -3.05
CA ALA A 29 -16.55 2.44 -4.14
C ALA A 29 -17.95 3.07 -4.05
N ARG A 30 -18.53 3.20 -2.85
CA ARG A 30 -19.81 3.91 -2.63
C ARG A 30 -19.72 5.37 -3.06
N LYS A 31 -18.59 6.03 -2.78
CA LYS A 31 -18.34 7.42 -3.17
C LYS A 31 -17.80 7.58 -4.59
N GLY A 32 -17.47 6.50 -5.29
CA GLY A 32 -16.92 6.55 -6.64
C GLY A 32 -15.55 7.23 -6.72
N LEU A 33 -14.75 7.15 -5.66
CA LEU A 33 -13.46 7.85 -5.56
C LEU A 33 -12.32 7.08 -6.23
N SER A 34 -11.38 7.81 -6.82
CA SER A 34 -10.07 7.28 -7.25
C SER A 34 -9.08 7.28 -6.08
N PHE A 35 -7.94 6.59 -6.24
CA PHE A 35 -6.86 6.69 -5.26
C PHE A 35 -6.21 8.06 -5.28
N ASP A 36 -6.00 8.66 -6.46
CA ASP A 36 -5.57 10.05 -6.61
C ASP A 36 -6.41 11.06 -5.80
N ALA A 37 -7.75 10.92 -5.80
CA ALA A 37 -8.62 11.81 -5.03
C ALA A 37 -8.38 11.70 -3.51
N ILE A 38 -8.21 10.47 -3.02
CA ILE A 38 -7.92 10.20 -1.60
C ILE A 38 -6.50 10.67 -1.25
N ALA A 39 -5.54 10.46 -2.15
CA ALA A 39 -4.16 10.88 -1.98
C ALA A 39 -4.02 12.40 -1.85
N LYS A 40 -4.76 13.17 -2.65
CA LYS A 40 -4.85 14.63 -2.53
C LYS A 40 -5.41 15.07 -1.19
N GLU A 41 -6.45 14.41 -0.69
CA GLU A 41 -7.03 14.71 0.62
C GLU A 41 -6.05 14.44 1.77
N LEU A 42 -5.32 13.33 1.68
CA LEU A 42 -4.35 12.94 2.72
C LEU A 42 -3.00 13.64 2.59
N GLY A 43 -2.72 14.33 1.47
CA GLY A 43 -1.40 14.89 1.18
C GLY A 43 -0.33 13.82 0.97
N ARG A 44 -0.70 12.67 0.40
CA ARG A 44 0.19 11.53 0.14
C ARG A 44 0.29 11.20 -1.35
N ASP A 45 1.22 10.32 -1.67
CA ASP A 45 1.35 9.74 -3.00
C ASP A 45 0.21 8.73 -3.28
N GLU A 46 -0.24 8.67 -4.53
CA GLU A 46 -1.34 7.78 -4.95
C GLU A 46 -1.02 6.30 -4.70
N VAL A 47 0.20 5.88 -5.04
CA VAL A 47 0.64 4.49 -4.86
C VAL A 47 0.80 4.18 -3.37
N TRP A 48 1.23 5.14 -2.57
CA TRP A 48 1.26 4.99 -1.12
C TRP A 48 -0.15 4.76 -0.53
N VAL A 49 -1.15 5.54 -0.94
CA VAL A 49 -2.54 5.35 -0.48
C VAL A 49 -3.08 4.00 -0.93
N ALA A 50 -2.86 3.60 -2.17
CA ALA A 50 -3.24 2.27 -2.64
C ALA A 50 -2.56 1.16 -1.80
N SER A 51 -1.28 1.32 -1.48
CA SER A 51 -0.53 0.40 -0.62
C SER A 51 -1.11 0.32 0.79
N ALA A 52 -1.50 1.46 1.39
CA ALA A 52 -2.14 1.52 2.70
C ALA A 52 -3.51 0.81 2.70
N PHE A 53 -4.30 0.97 1.63
CA PHE A 53 -5.57 0.26 1.45
C PHE A 53 -5.40 -1.26 1.38
N TYR A 54 -4.28 -1.75 0.84
CA TYR A 54 -3.90 -3.16 0.85
C TYR A 54 -3.09 -3.58 2.09
N GLY A 55 -3.11 -2.80 3.17
CA GLY A 55 -2.44 -3.14 4.42
C GLY A 55 -0.92 -3.20 4.35
N GLN A 56 -0.31 -2.56 3.34
CA GLN A 56 1.13 -2.54 3.11
C GLN A 56 1.82 -1.30 3.69
N ALA A 57 1.04 -0.30 4.13
CA ALA A 57 1.49 0.91 4.79
C ALA A 57 0.60 1.22 6.00
N LYS A 58 1.10 2.08 6.91
CA LYS A 58 0.41 2.47 8.14
C LYS A 58 -0.06 3.92 8.05
N PHE A 59 -1.30 4.16 8.47
CA PHE A 59 -1.82 5.51 8.62
C PHE A 59 -1.42 6.09 9.98
N THR A 60 -1.14 7.38 10.01
CA THR A 60 -1.04 8.20 11.22
C THR A 60 -2.44 8.50 11.78
N ALA A 61 -2.50 8.93 13.04
CA ALA A 61 -3.78 9.30 13.68
C ALA A 61 -4.52 10.43 12.93
N GLU A 62 -3.77 11.45 12.46
CA GLU A 62 -4.33 12.56 11.69
C GLU A 62 -4.90 12.10 10.34
N GLU A 63 -4.22 11.17 9.67
CA GLU A 63 -4.71 10.60 8.41
C GLU A 63 -5.96 9.75 8.61
N LEU A 64 -6.06 8.99 9.70
CA LEU A 64 -7.27 8.24 10.02
C LEU A 64 -8.47 9.15 10.30
N GLU A 65 -8.25 10.33 10.89
CA GLU A 65 -9.29 11.34 11.11
C GLU A 65 -9.76 11.96 9.79
N LYS A 66 -8.82 12.38 8.93
CA LYS A 66 -9.13 12.88 7.58
C LYS A 66 -9.84 11.84 6.74
N LEU A 67 -9.33 10.60 6.74
CA LEU A 67 -9.89 9.49 5.98
C LEU A 67 -11.30 9.13 6.46
N SER A 68 -11.54 9.12 7.78
CA SER A 68 -12.86 8.90 8.38
C SER A 68 -13.87 9.93 7.86
N THR A 69 -13.52 11.20 7.91
CA THR A 69 -14.37 12.30 7.44
C THR A 69 -14.61 12.21 5.93
N PHE A 70 -13.53 12.03 5.16
CA PHE A 70 -13.59 12.02 3.71
C PHE A 70 -14.33 10.81 3.13
N LEU A 71 -14.21 9.64 3.74
CA LEU A 71 -14.88 8.41 3.30
C LEU A 71 -16.22 8.15 3.99
N GLU A 72 -16.59 8.97 4.99
CA GLU A 72 -17.77 8.76 5.85
C GLU A 72 -17.77 7.36 6.49
N VAL A 73 -16.61 6.98 7.05
CA VAL A 73 -16.43 5.75 7.84
C VAL A 73 -16.24 6.15 9.30
N ALA A 74 -16.83 5.43 10.25
CA ALA A 74 -16.71 5.76 11.66
C ALA A 74 -15.23 5.75 12.10
N HIS A 75 -14.76 6.87 12.66
CA HIS A 75 -13.37 7.00 13.12
C HIS A 75 -12.99 5.93 14.15
N ALA A 76 -13.94 5.54 15.00
CA ALA A 76 -13.75 4.48 15.99
C ALA A 76 -13.40 3.13 15.35
N ASP A 77 -14.04 2.78 14.23
CA ASP A 77 -13.77 1.52 13.51
C ASP A 77 -12.37 1.55 12.89
N LEU A 78 -11.99 2.68 12.29
CA LEU A 78 -10.66 2.89 11.72
C LEU A 78 -9.57 2.86 12.80
N GLN A 79 -9.76 3.52 13.93
CA GLN A 79 -8.83 3.49 15.06
C GLN A 79 -8.69 2.08 15.66
N ALA A 80 -9.80 1.36 15.83
CA ALA A 80 -9.77 0.00 16.37
C ALA A 80 -9.03 -0.97 15.44
N GLY A 81 -9.21 -0.83 14.12
CA GLY A 81 -8.62 -1.74 13.13
C GLY A 81 -7.21 -1.35 12.66
N LEU A 82 -6.92 -0.05 12.55
CA LEU A 82 -5.71 0.50 11.90
C LEU A 82 -4.95 1.52 12.76
N GLY A 83 -5.35 1.70 14.02
CA GLY A 83 -4.76 2.68 14.93
C GLY A 83 -3.37 2.29 15.46
N GLU A 84 -3.03 2.82 16.64
CA GLU A 84 -1.68 2.77 17.18
C GLU A 84 -1.11 1.34 17.31
N HIS A 85 -1.93 0.39 17.75
CA HIS A 85 -1.52 -0.99 18.04
C HIS A 85 -1.46 -1.91 16.80
N TRP A 86 -1.92 -1.44 15.64
CA TRP A 86 -1.88 -2.23 14.41
C TRP A 86 -0.57 -2.03 13.63
N TRP A 87 -0.08 -3.07 12.97
CA TRP A 87 1.09 -2.97 12.08
C TRP A 87 0.86 -3.75 10.77
N PRO A 88 1.37 -3.24 9.62
CA PRO A 88 1.22 -3.91 8.34
C PRO A 88 2.06 -5.18 8.27
N HIS A 89 1.42 -6.31 7.92
CA HIS A 89 2.13 -7.51 7.49
C HIS A 89 2.37 -7.43 5.99
N ARG A 90 3.60 -7.09 5.61
CA ARG A 90 3.94 -6.75 4.23
C ARG A 90 4.26 -7.98 3.39
N GLY A 91 3.89 -7.91 2.12
CA GLY A 91 3.94 -9.03 1.18
C GLY A 91 2.60 -9.76 1.17
N LEU A 92 1.99 -9.83 -0.02
CA LEU A 92 0.72 -10.50 -0.25
C LEU A 92 0.92 -11.61 -1.28
N GLY A 93 0.24 -12.73 -1.06
CA GLY A 93 0.18 -13.86 -1.96
C GLY A 93 1.46 -14.71 -2.01
N PRO A 94 1.43 -15.78 -2.82
CA PRO A 94 2.55 -16.68 -2.99
C PRO A 94 3.67 -16.06 -3.83
N THR A 95 4.88 -16.58 -3.67
CA THR A 95 6.00 -16.34 -4.59
C THR A 95 6.25 -17.62 -5.39
N PRO A 96 6.23 -17.59 -6.74
CA PRO A 96 6.03 -16.41 -7.59
C PRO A 96 4.56 -15.92 -7.64
N PRO A 97 4.32 -14.64 -7.97
CA PRO A 97 2.97 -14.10 -8.12
C PRO A 97 2.19 -14.80 -9.24
N SER A 98 0.91 -15.08 -9.01
CA SER A 98 0.02 -15.68 -10.02
C SER A 98 -0.69 -14.65 -10.90
N ASP A 99 -0.83 -13.40 -10.43
CA ASP A 99 -1.44 -12.31 -11.21
C ASP A 99 -0.51 -11.90 -12.37
N PRO A 100 -1.01 -11.79 -13.61
CA PRO A 100 -0.16 -11.52 -14.77
C PRO A 100 0.51 -10.15 -14.74
N VAL A 101 -0.14 -9.12 -14.17
CA VAL A 101 0.43 -7.76 -14.10
C VAL A 101 1.55 -7.74 -13.08
N ILE A 102 1.32 -8.30 -11.89
CA ILE A 102 2.34 -8.40 -10.84
C ILE A 102 3.49 -9.30 -11.29
N TYR A 103 3.20 -10.39 -12.00
CA TYR A 103 4.21 -11.30 -12.54
C TYR A 103 5.19 -10.59 -13.49
N ARG A 104 4.73 -9.63 -14.32
CA ARG A 104 5.63 -8.88 -15.20
C ARG A 104 6.61 -7.99 -14.43
N LEU A 105 6.18 -7.41 -13.31
CA LEU A 105 7.09 -6.67 -12.43
C LEU A 105 8.14 -7.61 -11.81
N TYR A 106 7.69 -8.78 -11.36
CA TYR A 106 8.56 -9.82 -10.82
C TYR A 106 9.58 -10.35 -11.85
N GLU A 107 9.15 -10.61 -13.08
CA GLU A 107 9.99 -11.00 -14.20
C GLU A 107 11.03 -9.92 -14.52
N GLY A 108 10.65 -8.64 -14.48
CA GLY A 108 11.58 -7.52 -14.63
C GLY A 108 12.72 -7.57 -13.60
N VAL A 109 12.41 -7.89 -12.34
CA VAL A 109 13.44 -8.04 -11.29
C VAL A 109 14.33 -9.26 -11.55
N ILE A 110 13.77 -10.39 -11.98
CA ILE A 110 14.56 -11.59 -12.30
C ILE A 110 15.51 -11.34 -13.47
N VAL A 111 15.00 -10.74 -14.56
CA VAL A 111 15.75 -10.55 -15.80
C VAL A 111 16.78 -9.44 -15.66
N TYR A 112 16.39 -8.29 -15.09
CA TYR A 112 17.24 -7.10 -15.06
C TYR A 112 17.95 -6.88 -13.71
N GLY A 113 17.63 -7.63 -12.66
CA GLY A 113 18.21 -7.43 -11.33
C GLY A 113 19.73 -7.57 -11.30
N THR A 114 20.28 -8.63 -11.91
CA THR A 114 21.73 -8.85 -11.97
C THR A 114 22.45 -7.77 -12.79
N PRO A 115 21.99 -7.42 -14.01
CA PRO A 115 22.54 -6.28 -14.76
C PRO A 115 22.47 -4.94 -14.00
N ILE A 116 21.32 -4.60 -13.40
CA ILE A 116 21.15 -3.37 -12.63
C ILE A 116 22.14 -3.31 -11.46
N LYS A 117 22.31 -4.42 -10.74
CA LYS A 117 23.28 -4.54 -9.66
C LYS A 117 24.72 -4.28 -10.14
N ALA A 118 25.11 -4.83 -11.29
CA ALA A 118 26.44 -4.62 -11.86
C ALA A 118 26.69 -3.14 -12.20
N VAL A 119 25.76 -2.49 -12.90
CA VAL A 119 25.87 -1.07 -13.26
C VAL A 119 25.91 -0.16 -12.02
N LEU A 120 25.14 -0.50 -10.97
CA LEU A 120 25.21 0.21 -9.69
C LEU A 120 26.61 0.15 -9.09
N HIS A 121 27.25 -1.02 -9.06
CA HIS A 121 28.60 -1.18 -8.52
C HIS A 121 29.67 -0.42 -9.31
N GLU A 122 29.50 -0.24 -10.62
CA GLU A 122 30.40 0.58 -11.45
C GLU A 122 30.26 2.07 -11.13
N LYS A 123 29.03 2.54 -10.91
CA LYS A 123 28.72 3.97 -10.76
C LYS A 123 28.88 4.50 -9.35
N VAL A 124 28.70 3.66 -8.35
CA VAL A 124 28.79 4.03 -6.94
C VAL A 124 29.48 2.95 -6.14
N ASN A 125 30.37 3.38 -5.25
CA ASN A 125 31.01 2.51 -4.27
C ASN A 125 29.92 1.77 -3.48
N PHE A 126 30.13 0.50 -3.15
CA PHE A 126 29.13 -0.36 -2.48
C PHE A 126 28.44 0.32 -1.29
N THR A 127 29.19 1.04 -0.46
CA THR A 127 28.70 1.78 0.70
C THR A 127 27.75 2.93 0.34
N THR A 128 27.99 3.60 -0.79
CA THR A 128 27.17 4.69 -1.30
C THR A 128 25.93 4.16 -2.00
N ALA A 129 26.07 3.08 -2.78
CA ALA A 129 24.95 2.36 -3.41
C ALA A 129 23.94 1.89 -2.35
N TRP A 130 24.46 1.27 -1.29
CA TRP A 130 23.66 0.76 -0.18
C TRP A 130 22.95 1.87 0.58
N ARG A 131 23.61 3.01 0.84
CA ARG A 131 22.98 4.17 1.48
C ARG A 131 21.91 4.83 0.62
N LEU A 132 22.08 4.89 -0.70
CA LEU A 132 21.06 5.45 -1.59
C LEU A 132 19.85 4.53 -1.68
N LEU A 133 20.07 3.22 -1.84
CA LEU A 133 18.99 2.23 -1.80
C LEU A 133 18.27 2.26 -0.46
N GLN A 134 19.00 2.27 0.67
CA GLN A 134 18.36 2.41 1.98
C GLN A 134 17.66 3.76 2.11
N ARG A 135 18.25 4.91 1.78
CA ARG A 135 17.55 6.18 2.01
C ARG A 135 16.24 6.28 1.24
N GLU A 136 16.22 5.88 -0.02
CA GLU A 136 15.00 5.99 -0.85
C GLU A 136 14.00 4.85 -0.60
N PHE A 137 14.45 3.59 -0.41
CA PHE A 137 13.53 2.49 -0.07
C PHE A 137 13.11 2.48 1.40
N PHE A 138 13.99 2.83 2.35
CA PHE A 138 13.75 2.77 3.80
C PHE A 138 12.87 3.94 4.28
N PHE A 139 12.90 5.09 3.60
CA PHE A 139 11.94 6.18 3.85
C PHE A 139 10.50 5.77 3.48
N LEU A 140 10.34 4.98 2.41
CA LEU A 140 9.08 4.30 2.07
C LEU A 140 8.74 3.13 3.01
N LEU A 141 9.72 2.54 3.71
CA LEU A 141 9.54 1.31 4.49
C LEU A 141 9.31 1.51 6.00
N ILE A 142 9.78 2.58 6.63
CA ILE A 142 9.71 2.71 8.11
C ILE A 142 9.09 4.02 8.61
N PHE A 143 9.12 5.13 7.85
CA PHE A 143 8.63 6.42 8.32
C PHE A 143 7.66 7.06 7.32
N GLN A 144 6.43 6.53 7.26
CA GLN A 144 5.23 7.28 6.91
C GLN A 144 4.06 6.81 7.77
#